data_AF-A0A9N7PKR1-F1
#
_entry.id   AF-A0A9N7PKR1-F1
#
_cell.length_a   1.000
_cell.length_b   1.000
_cell.length_c   1.000
_cell.angle_alpha   90.00
_cell.angle_beta   90.00
_cell.angle_gamma   90.00
#
_symmetry.space_group_name_H-M   'P 1'
#
loop_
_entity.id
_entity.type
_entity.pdbx_description
1 polymer ?
#
loop_
_entity_poly.entity_id
_entity_poly.type
_entity_poly.pdbx_seq_one_letter_code
_entity_poly.pdbx_strand_id
1 'polypeptide(L)'
;MLENFVSTVVPIGIHLLEAMGIVIVIIGAIKAFYKYTLNLLAQKNYSIKIEFAKSLTLALEFKLGAEILKTVIVRSLDEMYILAAIILLRAILAFVIHLEIKADEHK
;
A
#
# COMPACT_ATOMS: atom_id res chain seq x y z
N MET A 1 -31.71 -6.69 12.29
CA MET A 1 -31.00 -7.99 12.13
C MET A 1 -29.90 -7.88 11.07
N LEU A 2 -30.23 -7.52 9.81
CA LEU A 2 -29.23 -7.35 8.74
C LEU A 2 -28.21 -6.23 9.01
N GLU A 3 -28.65 -5.12 9.59
CA GLU A 3 -27.81 -3.95 9.89
C GLU A 3 -26.73 -4.22 10.95
N ASN A 4 -27.06 -5.02 11.97
CA ASN A 4 -26.10 -5.49 12.98
C ASN A 4 -25.08 -6.48 12.39
N PHE A 5 -25.51 -7.29 11.43
CA PHE A 5 -24.64 -8.25 10.74
C PHE A 5 -23.61 -7.53 9.87
N VAL A 6 -24.05 -6.55 9.08
CA VAL A 6 -23.15 -5.71 8.25
C VAL A 6 -22.19 -4.92 9.14
N SER A 7 -22.67 -4.32 10.22
CA SER A 7 -21.83 -3.54 11.16
C SER A 7 -20.78 -4.38 11.89
N THR A 8 -20.92 -5.70 11.91
CA THR A 8 -19.93 -6.61 12.56
C THR A 8 -18.96 -7.20 11.53
N VAL A 9 -19.46 -7.62 10.37
CA VAL A 9 -18.66 -8.33 9.36
C VAL A 9 -17.77 -7.39 8.56
N VAL A 10 -18.27 -6.22 8.19
CA VAL A 10 -17.55 -5.31 7.31
C VAL A 10 -16.29 -4.71 7.97
N PRO A 11 -16.28 -4.30 9.26
CA PRO A 11 -15.05 -3.86 9.93
C PRO A 11 -13.96 -4.94 9.97
N ILE A 12 -14.36 -6.19 10.18
CA ILE A 12 -13.43 -7.33 10.16
C ILE A 12 -12.81 -7.47 8.76
N GLY A 13 -13.62 -7.35 7.71
CA GLY A 13 -13.15 -7.37 6.32
C GLY A 13 -12.17 -6.23 6.00
N ILE A 14 -12.44 -5.01 6.48
CA ILE A 14 -11.55 -3.84 6.32
C ILE A 14 -10.19 -4.13 6.94
N HIS A 15 -10.15 -4.56 8.21
CA HIS A 15 -8.90 -4.83 8.90
C HIS A 15 -8.11 -5.99 8.27
N LEU A 16 -8.80 -7.01 7.76
CA LEU A 16 -8.16 -8.11 7.04
C LEU A 16 -7.47 -7.62 5.75
N LEU A 17 -8.17 -6.83 4.93
CA LEU A 17 -7.61 -6.28 3.69
C LEU A 17 -6.43 -5.33 3.99
N GLU A 18 -6.53 -4.50 5.03
CA GLU A 18 -5.42 -3.65 5.47
C GLU A 18 -4.21 -4.47 5.93
N ALA A 19 -4.45 -5.52 6.73
CA ALA A 19 -3.39 -6.42 7.19
C ALA A 19 -2.69 -7.12 6.02
N MET A 20 -3.44 -7.59 5.02
CA MET A 20 -2.87 -8.20 3.81
C MET A 20 -1.97 -7.21 3.06
N GLY A 21 -2.44 -5.97 2.86
CA GLY A 21 -1.64 -4.93 2.22
C GLY A 21 -0.33 -4.66 2.98
N ILE A 22 -0.38 -4.55 4.31
CA ILE A 22 0.80 -4.36 5.16
C ILE A 22 1.79 -5.52 5.01
N VAL A 23 1.31 -6.76 5.07
CA VAL A 23 2.15 -7.97 4.94
C VAL A 23 2.86 -7.98 3.58
N ILE A 24 2.16 -7.66 2.50
CA ILE A 24 2.74 -7.64 1.15
C ILE A 24 3.83 -6.57 1.04
N VAL A 25 3.62 -5.37 1.58
CA VAL A 25 4.63 -4.31 1.62
C VAL A 25 5.86 -4.77 2.40
N ILE A 26 5.68 -5.35 3.59
CA ILE A 26 6.79 -5.83 4.43
C ILE A 26 7.61 -6.89 3.69
N ILE A 27 6.95 -7.90 3.11
CA ILE A 27 7.64 -8.97 2.37
C ILE A 27 8.37 -8.40 1.16
N GLY A 28 7.73 -7.51 0.40
CA GLY A 28 8.32 -6.84 -0.75
C GLY A 28 9.56 -6.03 -0.36
N ALA A 29 9.46 -5.26 0.72
CA ALA A 29 10.56 -4.45 1.24
C ALA A 29 11.74 -5.31 1.72
N ILE A 30 11.49 -6.38 2.49
CA ILE A 30 12.53 -7.30 2.95
C ILE A 30 13.25 -7.94 1.76
N LYS A 31 12.50 -8.45 0.77
CA LYS A 31 13.08 -9.05 -0.44
C LYS A 31 13.91 -8.05 -1.24
N ALA A 32 13.39 -6.83 -1.41
CA ALA A 32 14.09 -5.78 -2.14
C ALA A 32 15.38 -5.38 -1.43
N PHE A 33 15.33 -5.19 -0.11
CA PHE A 33 16.48 -4.83 0.71
C PHE A 33 17.54 -5.95 0.73
N TYR A 34 17.13 -7.21 0.92
CA TYR A 34 18.05 -8.34 0.89
C TYR A 34 18.77 -8.46 -0.46
N LYS A 35 18.02 -8.37 -1.57
CA LYS A 35 18.60 -8.41 -2.91
C LYS A 35 19.51 -7.22 -3.17
N TYR A 36 19.14 -6.01 -2.73
CA TYR A 36 19.96 -4.81 -2.88
C TYR A 36 21.31 -4.96 -2.19
N THR A 37 21.31 -5.38 -0.92
CA THR A 37 22.52 -5.60 -0.13
C THR A 37 23.40 -6.69 -0.76
N LEU A 38 22.81 -7.78 -1.25
CA LEU A 38 23.55 -8.86 -1.91
C LEU A 38 24.15 -8.42 -3.26
N ASN A 39 23.41 -7.61 -4.03
CA ASN A 39 23.88 -7.08 -5.31
C ASN A 39 25.04 -6.09 -5.16
N LEU A 40 25.03 -5.29 -4.09
CA LEU A 40 26.12 -4.39 -3.75
C LEU A 40 27.44 -5.16 -3.53
N LEU A 41 27.36 -6.39 -3.01
CA LEU A 41 28.49 -7.30 -2.81
C LEU A 41 28.89 -8.08 -4.09
N ALA A 42 27.95 -8.34 -5.00
CA ALA A 42 28.12 -9.30 -6.11
C ALA A 42 28.11 -8.70 -7.54
N GLN A 43 27.96 -7.38 -7.71
CA GLN A 43 27.99 -6.68 -9.01
C GLN A 43 27.10 -7.31 -10.11
N LYS A 44 25.91 -7.81 -9.75
CA LYS A 44 24.91 -8.27 -10.73
C LYS A 44 23.83 -7.20 -10.90
N ASN A 45 23.16 -7.18 -12.05
CA ASN A 45 22.09 -6.22 -12.33
C ASN A 45 20.74 -6.96 -12.25
N TYR A 46 20.12 -6.97 -11.08
CA TYR A 46 18.78 -7.55 -10.87
C TYR A 46 17.73 -6.44 -10.89
N SER A 47 16.60 -6.67 -11.57
CA SER A 47 15.45 -5.76 -11.63
C SER A 47 14.66 -5.67 -10.31
N ILE A 48 15.35 -5.34 -9.20
CA ILE A 48 14.81 -5.25 -7.84
C ILE A 48 13.68 -4.21 -7.77
N LYS A 49 13.81 -3.09 -8.52
CA LYS A 49 12.80 -2.03 -8.59
C LYS A 49 11.45 -2.54 -9.09
N ILE A 50 11.43 -3.42 -10.10
CA ILE A 50 10.18 -3.90 -10.70
C ILE A 50 9.44 -4.83 -9.73
N GLU A 51 10.17 -5.70 -9.03
CA GLU A 51 9.56 -6.63 -8.07
C GLU A 51 8.98 -5.89 -6.86
N PHE A 52 9.71 -4.90 -6.33
CA PHE A 52 9.20 -4.07 -5.23
C PHE A 52 7.99 -3.22 -5.65
N ALA A 53 8.04 -2.61 -6.85
CA ALA A 53 6.92 -1.86 -7.38
C ALA A 53 5.65 -2.71 -7.52
N LYS A 54 5.77 -3.97 -7.97
CA LYS A 54 4.64 -4.91 -8.03
C LYS A 54 4.04 -5.21 -6.65
N SER A 55 4.89 -5.43 -5.63
CA SER A 55 4.41 -5.60 -4.25
C SER A 55 3.68 -4.36 -3.74
N LEU A 56 4.18 -3.17 -4.06
CA LEU A 56 3.54 -1.91 -3.66
C LEU A 56 2.18 -1.72 -4.37
N THR A 57 2.10 -1.96 -5.68
CA THR A 57 0.84 -1.89 -6.43
C THR A 57 -0.21 -2.85 -5.86
N LEU A 58 0.18 -4.10 -5.59
CA LEU A 58 -0.72 -5.08 -5.03
C LEU A 58 -1.23 -4.68 -3.63
N ALA A 59 -0.35 -4.14 -2.79
CA ALA A 59 -0.76 -3.63 -1.48
C ALA A 59 -1.74 -2.45 -1.58
N LEU A 60 -1.59 -1.59 -2.59
CA LEU A 60 -2.51 -0.49 -2.86
C LEU A 60 -3.89 -1.00 -3.29
N GLU A 61 -3.97 -2.07 -4.09
CA GLU A 61 -5.25 -2.69 -4.46
C GLU A 61 -6.01 -3.22 -3.23
N PHE A 62 -5.32 -3.86 -2.29
CA PHE A 62 -5.91 -4.29 -1.01
C PHE A 62 -6.38 -3.11 -0.16
N LYS A 63 -5.60 -2.03 -0.11
CA LYS A 63 -5.97 -0.78 0.59
C LYS A 63 -7.23 -0.16 -0.02
N LEU A 64 -7.31 -0.09 -1.35
CA LEU A 64 -8.48 0.38 -2.08
C LEU A 64 -9.72 -0.47 -1.79
N GLY A 65 -9.58 -1.80 -1.76
CA GLY A 65 -10.66 -2.70 -1.37
C GLY A 65 -11.17 -2.44 0.05
N ALA A 66 -10.28 -2.21 1.00
CA ALA A 66 -10.64 -1.87 2.38
C ALA A 66 -11.38 -0.52 2.45
N GLU A 67 -10.99 0.44 1.63
CA GLU A 67 -11.61 1.76 1.57
C GLU A 67 -13.01 1.70 0.96
N ILE A 68 -13.21 0.89 -0.08
CA ILE A 68 -14.54 0.58 -0.64
C ILE A 68 -15.45 -0.06 0.41
N LEU A 69 -14.96 -1.01 1.21
CA LEU A 69 -15.75 -1.61 2.29
C LEU A 69 -16.10 -0.59 3.39
N LYS A 70 -15.22 0.37 3.66
CA LYS A 70 -15.44 1.42 4.67
C LYS A 70 -16.58 2.37 4.28
N THR A 71 -16.72 2.68 2.99
CA THR A 71 -17.84 3.52 2.49
C THR A 71 -19.20 2.82 2.56
N VAL A 72 -19.23 1.48 2.66
CA VAL A 72 -20.48 0.72 2.84
C VAL A 72 -21.05 0.88 4.26
N ILE A 73 -20.21 1.09 5.27
CA ILE A 73 -20.65 1.25 6.69
C ILE A 73 -20.84 2.72 7.07
N VAL A 74 -19.89 3.58 6.70
CA VAL A 74 -19.85 4.97 7.18
C VAL A 74 -20.61 5.88 6.23
N ARG A 75 -21.80 6.32 6.65
CA ARG A 75 -22.53 7.44 6.00
C ARG A 75 -22.20 8.83 6.57
N SER A 76 -21.45 8.94 7.67
CA SER A 76 -20.99 10.24 8.20
C SER A 76 -19.67 10.65 7.55
N LEU A 77 -19.78 11.52 6.55
CA LEU A 77 -18.70 11.86 5.64
C LEU A 77 -17.52 12.60 6.31
N ASP A 78 -17.73 13.27 7.44
CA ASP A 78 -16.76 14.21 8.04
C ASP A 78 -15.46 13.55 8.51
N GLU A 79 -15.53 12.40 9.18
CA GLU A 79 -14.32 11.68 9.63
C GLU A 79 -13.65 10.89 8.50
N MET A 80 -14.44 10.47 7.50
CA MET A 80 -13.93 9.75 6.33
C MET A 80 -13.08 10.66 5.44
N TYR A 81 -13.42 11.94 5.31
CA TYR A 81 -12.66 12.89 4.50
C TYR A 81 -11.26 13.15 5.05
N ILE A 82 -11.11 13.27 6.37
CA ILE A 82 -9.80 13.50 6.99
C ILE A 82 -8.89 12.30 6.76
N LEU A 83 -9.41 11.09 6.93
CA LEU A 83 -8.64 9.87 6.71
C LEU A 83 -8.24 9.71 5.22
N ALA A 84 -9.17 9.95 4.29
CA ALA A 84 -8.90 9.92 2.86
C ALA A 84 -7.86 10.96 2.43
N ALA A 85 -7.92 12.17 3.00
CA ALA A 85 -6.95 13.24 2.74
C ALA A 85 -5.53 12.85 3.18
N ILE A 86 -5.39 12.21 4.35
CA ILE A 86 -4.09 11.74 4.85
C ILE A 86 -3.51 10.64 3.96
N ILE A 87 -4.35 9.69 3.51
CA ILE A 87 -3.93 8.60 2.61
C ILE A 87 -3.50 9.16 1.25
N LEU A 88 -4.28 10.08 0.68
CA LEU A 88 -3.96 10.76 -0.58
C LEU A 88 -2.63 11.51 -0.50
N LEU A 89 -2.43 12.29 0.57
CA LEU A 89 -1.19 13.02 0.80
C LEU A 89 0.01 12.07 0.86
N ARG A 90 -0.15 10.94 1.56
CA ARG A 90 0.88 9.91 1.67
C ARG A 90 1.23 9.27 0.33
N ALA A 91 0.23 9.02 -0.51
CA ALA A 91 0.42 8.48 -1.86
C ALA A 91 1.15 9.47 -2.77
N ILE A 92 0.77 10.76 -2.71
CA ILE A 92 1.42 11.82 -3.49
C ILE A 92 2.90 11.96 -3.09
N LEU A 93 3.20 12.05 -1.79
CA LEU A 93 4.58 12.15 -1.31
C LEU A 93 5.42 10.93 -1.73
N ALA A 94 4.88 9.72 -1.58
CA ALA A 94 5.56 8.50 -2.01
C ALA A 94 5.81 8.47 -3.52
N PHE A 95 4.86 8.96 -4.32
CA PHE A 95 4.97 9.03 -5.77
C PHE A 95 5.99 10.07 -6.23
N VAL A 96 6.00 11.27 -5.63
CA VAL A 96 6.97 12.34 -5.93
C VAL A 96 8.39 11.86 -5.67
N ILE A 97 8.63 11.23 -4.51
CA ILE A 97 9.94 10.65 -4.18
C ILE A 97 10.33 9.58 -5.20
N HIS A 98 9.39 8.74 -5.64
CA HIS A 98 9.65 7.74 -6.67
C HIS A 98 10.04 8.35 -8.02
N LEU A 99 9.44 9.49 -8.39
CA LEU A 99 9.78 10.23 -9.60
C LEU A 99 11.15 10.88 -9.51
N GLU A 100 11.51 11.50 -8.38
CA GLU A 100 12.84 12.08 -8.16
C GLU A 100 13.93 11.01 -8.25
N ILE A 101 13.74 9.87 -7.58
CA ILE A 101 14.70 8.75 -7.63
C ILE A 101 14.89 8.22 -9.06
N LYS A 102 13.84 8.26 -9.89
CA LYS A 102 13.93 7.83 -11.28
C LYS A 102 14.59 8.89 -12.19
N ALA A 103 14.42 10.17 -11.87
CA ALA A 103 15.03 11.27 -12.61
C ALA A 103 16.53 11.38 -12.37
N ASP A 104 17.00 11.13 -11.13
CA ASP A 104 18.41 11.18 -10.78
C ASP A 104 19.24 10.00 -11.32
N GLU A 105 18.61 8.88 -11.69
CA GLU A 105 19.28 7.76 -12.35
C GLU A 105 19.61 7.99 -13.84
N HIS A 106 19.24 9.14 -14.41
CA HIS A 106 19.51 9.50 -15.81
C HIS A 106 20.43 10.71 -15.97
N LYS A 107 21.16 11.09 -14.92
CA LYS A 107 22.36 11.93 -15.00
C LYS A 107 23.61 11.10 -14.76
#